data_AF-A0A535ABL0-F1
#
_entry.id   AF-A0A535ABL0-F1
#
_cell.length_a   1.000
_cell.length_b   1.000
_cell.length_c   1.000
_cell.angle_alpha   90.00
_cell.angle_beta   90.00
_cell.angle_gamma   90.00
#
_symmetry.space_group_name_H-M   'P 1'
#
loop_
_entity.id
_entity.type
_entity.pdbx_description
1 polymer ?
#
loop_
_entity_poly.entity_id
_entity_poly.type
_entity_poly.pdbx_seq_one_letter_code
_entity_poly.pdbx_strand_id
1 'polypeptide(L)'
;MVDLRADGASLARRRPAVNGRRPCTGPSRSAILSGPMPLPGEDWVACPRCRTALVRVVRGGIPRPSCPRCGFVFFANPGVGAACVIRDAAGRVLLVRRAPGQFGAGRWCFPCGFVEWGEDVRAAAAREAREEAGVEVVIG
;
A
#
# COMPACT_ATOMS: atom_id res chain seq x y z
N MET A 1 20.05 19.72 12.13
CA MET A 1 19.49 20.55 11.04
C MET A 1 20.67 21.06 10.25
N VAL A 2 20.95 20.46 9.08
CA VAL A 2 21.94 20.98 8.14
C VAL A 2 21.22 21.13 6.81
N ASP A 3 21.03 22.39 6.47
CA ASP A 3 20.58 22.96 5.20
C ASP A 3 21.75 22.86 4.22
N LEU A 4 21.53 22.27 3.03
CA LEU A 4 22.36 22.53 1.87
C LEU A 4 21.47 22.52 0.63
N ARG A 5 21.20 23.74 0.17
CA ARG A 5 20.76 24.10 -1.17
C ARG A 5 21.68 23.43 -2.20
N ALA A 6 21.08 22.69 -3.12
CA ALA A 6 21.57 22.66 -4.49
C ALA A 6 21.37 24.07 -5.06
N ASP A 7 22.38 24.60 -5.72
CA ASP A 7 22.36 25.95 -6.26
C ASP A 7 21.17 26.16 -7.22
N GLY A 8 20.49 27.28 -7.00
CA GLY A 8 19.87 28.01 -8.11
C GLY A 8 18.42 27.71 -8.45
N ALA A 9 17.56 27.26 -7.52
CA ALA A 9 16.11 27.46 -7.68
C ALA A 9 15.43 27.53 -6.31
N SER A 10 14.80 28.68 -6.05
CA SER A 10 14.05 28.98 -4.82
C SER A 10 12.99 27.90 -4.53
N LEU A 11 13.32 26.95 -3.67
CA LEU A 11 12.37 26.08 -2.99
C LEU A 11 11.68 26.89 -1.89
N ALA A 12 10.80 27.79 -2.32
CA ALA A 12 9.77 28.35 -1.48
C ALA A 12 9.07 27.19 -0.75
N ARG A 13 8.81 27.37 0.55
CA ARG A 13 7.98 26.49 1.38
C ARG A 13 6.59 26.36 0.75
N ARG A 14 6.43 25.49 -0.24
CA ARG A 14 5.13 25.15 -0.78
C ARG A 14 4.56 24.12 0.18
N ARG A 15 3.54 24.52 0.96
CA ARG A 15 2.57 23.56 1.49
C ARG A 15 2.12 22.73 0.27
N PRO A 16 2.26 21.40 0.26
CA PRO A 16 1.70 20.63 -0.83
C PRO A 16 0.20 20.92 -0.83
N ALA A 17 -0.33 21.36 -1.97
CA ALA A 17 -1.76 21.39 -2.19
C ALA A 17 -2.27 19.97 -1.93
N VAL A 18 -3.18 19.84 -0.96
CA VAL A 18 -3.96 18.62 -0.74
C VAL A 18 -4.88 18.49 -1.95
N ASN A 19 -4.34 18.01 -3.07
CA ASN A 19 -5.14 17.61 -4.21
C ASN A 19 -5.77 16.27 -3.86
N GLY A 20 -7.01 16.32 -3.37
CA GLY A 20 -8.07 15.32 -3.54
C GLY A 20 -7.71 13.84 -3.70
N ARG A 21 -6.72 13.31 -2.97
CA ARG A 21 -6.36 11.89 -3.04
C ARG A 21 -7.41 11.08 -2.29
N ARG A 22 -7.96 10.07 -2.98
CA ARG A 22 -8.84 9.08 -2.37
C ARG A 22 -8.13 8.49 -1.16
N PRO A 23 -8.75 8.50 0.03
CA PRO A 23 -8.16 7.83 1.17
C PRO A 23 -7.98 6.35 0.84
N CYS A 24 -6.81 5.80 1.15
CA CYS A 24 -6.66 4.35 1.27
C CYS A 24 -7.59 3.95 2.42
N THR A 25 -8.84 3.57 2.11
CA THR A 25 -9.85 3.14 3.07
C THR A 25 -9.49 1.75 3.58
N GLY A 26 -8.41 1.68 4.37
CA GLY A 26 -8.22 0.56 5.28
C GLY A 26 -9.22 0.67 6.44
N PRO A 27 -9.61 -0.45 7.06
CA PRO A 27 -10.56 -0.44 8.15
C PRO A 27 -10.08 0.44 9.32
N SER A 28 -11.01 1.12 9.99
CA SER A 28 -10.73 2.04 11.09
C SER A 28 -10.19 1.32 12.34
N ARG A 29 -9.45 2.08 13.18
CA ARG A 29 -8.64 1.60 14.32
C ARG A 29 -9.36 0.67 15.32
N SER A 30 -10.70 0.69 15.43
CA SER A 30 -11.40 -0.11 16.44
C SER A 30 -11.47 -1.61 16.12
N ALA A 31 -11.13 -2.03 14.90
CA ALA A 31 -11.29 -3.43 14.48
C ALA A 31 -10.01 -4.29 14.56
N ILE A 32 -8.84 -3.70 14.83
CA ILE A 32 -7.54 -4.39 14.58
C ILE A 32 -6.99 -5.10 15.84
N LEU A 33 -7.48 -4.83 17.05
CA LEU A 33 -6.75 -5.19 18.28
C LEU A 33 -7.42 -6.20 19.23
N SER A 34 -8.51 -6.87 18.87
CA SER A 34 -9.19 -7.79 19.82
C SER A 34 -9.71 -9.12 19.24
N GLY A 35 -9.21 -9.56 18.08
CA GLY A 35 -9.56 -10.87 17.52
C GLY A 35 -8.67 -11.27 16.34
N PRO A 36 -8.64 -12.55 15.93
CA PRO A 36 -7.93 -12.95 14.72
C PRO A 36 -8.51 -12.17 13.53
N MET A 37 -7.64 -11.52 12.76
CA MET A 37 -8.06 -10.86 11.51
C MET A 37 -8.73 -11.93 10.63
N PRO A 38 -9.98 -11.70 10.15
CA PRO A 38 -10.64 -12.67 9.31
C PRO A 38 -9.76 -12.96 8.10
N LEU A 39 -9.64 -14.23 7.73
CA LEU A 39 -8.85 -14.62 6.58
C LEU A 39 -9.43 -13.97 5.32
N PRO A 40 -8.60 -13.49 4.38
CA PRO A 40 -9.10 -12.91 3.14
C PRO A 40 -10.12 -13.83 2.47
N GLY A 41 -11.29 -13.28 2.13
CA GLY A 41 -12.37 -14.05 1.50
C GLY A 41 -13.33 -14.74 2.48
N GLU A 42 -13.18 -14.59 3.80
CA GLU A 42 -14.14 -15.11 4.78
C GLU A 42 -15.52 -14.43 4.67
N ASP A 43 -15.52 -13.14 4.42
CA ASP A 43 -16.67 -12.25 4.28
C ASP A 43 -17.29 -12.24 2.87
N TRP A 44 -16.70 -12.97 1.91
CA TRP A 44 -17.20 -13.01 0.53
C TRP A 44 -18.42 -13.93 0.41
N VAL A 45 -19.61 -13.34 0.38
CA VAL A 45 -20.88 -14.08 0.31
C VAL A 45 -21.38 -14.34 -1.12
N ALA A 46 -21.00 -13.51 -2.09
CA ALA A 46 -21.53 -13.57 -3.45
C ALA A 46 -20.41 -13.61 -4.51
N CYS A 47 -20.64 -14.38 -5.57
CA CYS A 47 -19.68 -14.51 -6.67
C CYS A 47 -19.52 -13.16 -7.42
N PRO A 48 -18.28 -12.67 -7.64
CA PRO A 48 -18.06 -11.42 -8.35
C PRO A 48 -18.43 -11.49 -9.84
N ARG A 49 -18.53 -12.71 -10.42
CA ARG A 49 -18.85 -12.90 -11.85
C ARG A 49 -20.34 -13.03 -12.12
N CYS A 50 -21.06 -13.83 -11.31
CA CYS A 50 -22.46 -14.18 -11.60
C CYS A 50 -23.41 -13.99 -10.41
N ARG A 51 -22.93 -13.44 -9.29
CA ARG A 51 -23.69 -13.10 -8.07
C ARG A 51 -24.29 -14.28 -7.30
N THR A 52 -24.16 -15.51 -7.79
CA THR A 52 -24.53 -16.73 -7.03
C THR A 52 -23.76 -16.79 -5.71
N ALA A 53 -24.44 -17.27 -4.65
CA ALA A 53 -23.83 -17.47 -3.35
C ALA A 53 -22.57 -18.35 -3.44
N LEU A 54 -21.51 -17.95 -2.73
CA LEU A 54 -20.28 -18.73 -2.66
C LEU A 54 -20.40 -19.86 -1.64
N VAL A 55 -19.84 -21.01 -1.95
CA VAL A 55 -19.73 -22.17 -1.04
C VAL A 55 -18.25 -22.43 -0.74
N ARG A 56 -17.96 -23.12 0.36
CA ARG A 56 -16.59 -23.52 0.72
C ARG A 56 -16.28 -24.88 0.10
N VAL A 57 -15.32 -24.92 -0.81
CA VAL A 57 -14.86 -26.17 -1.44
C VAL A 57 -13.38 -26.34 -1.14
N VAL A 58 -12.98 -27.53 -0.67
CA VAL A 58 -11.58 -27.86 -0.42
C VAL A 58 -10.84 -27.97 -1.75
N ARG A 59 -9.82 -27.12 -1.93
CA ARG A 59 -8.95 -27.10 -3.13
C ARG A 59 -7.51 -26.91 -2.68
N GLY A 60 -6.66 -27.93 -2.93
CA GLY A 60 -5.29 -27.95 -2.42
C GLY A 60 -5.22 -28.00 -0.90
N GLY A 61 -6.11 -28.78 -0.27
CA GLY A 61 -6.18 -28.95 1.20
C GLY A 61 -6.84 -27.80 1.97
N ILE A 62 -7.11 -26.67 1.32
CA ILE A 62 -7.65 -25.46 1.98
C ILE A 62 -9.09 -25.20 1.50
N PRO A 63 -10.06 -24.92 2.39
CA PRO A 63 -11.41 -24.53 2.01
C PRO A 63 -11.43 -23.12 1.41
N ARG A 64 -11.87 -23.00 0.15
CA ARG A 64 -11.86 -21.72 -0.59
C ARG A 64 -13.28 -21.31 -0.99
N PRO A 65 -13.62 -20.00 -0.94
CA PRO A 65 -14.85 -19.50 -1.56
C PRO A 65 -14.87 -19.87 -3.04
N SER A 66 -15.88 -20.65 -3.42
CA SER A 66 -16.03 -21.20 -4.76
C SER A 66 -17.47 -21.02 -5.23
N CYS A 67 -17.65 -20.64 -6.49
CA CYS A 67 -18.97 -20.48 -7.07
C CYS A 67 -19.42 -21.79 -7.74
N PRO A 68 -20.54 -22.39 -7.31
CA PRO A 68 -21.01 -23.65 -7.89
C PRO A 68 -21.58 -23.48 -9.30
N ARG A 69 -21.94 -22.25 -9.70
CA ARG A 69 -22.56 -21.95 -11.00
C ARG A 69 -21.56 -21.74 -12.13
N CYS A 70 -20.57 -20.87 -11.91
CA CYS A 70 -19.63 -20.45 -12.97
C CYS A 70 -18.19 -20.95 -12.75
N GLY A 71 -17.93 -21.72 -11.69
CA GLY A 71 -16.62 -22.28 -11.39
C GLY A 71 -15.58 -21.29 -10.88
N PHE A 72 -15.94 -20.03 -10.57
CA PHE A 72 -15.03 -19.08 -9.93
C PHE A 72 -14.48 -19.63 -8.60
N VAL A 73 -13.18 -19.47 -8.37
CA VAL A 73 -12.51 -19.80 -7.10
C VAL A 73 -11.73 -18.58 -6.63
N PHE A 74 -11.94 -18.19 -5.38
CA PHE A 74 -11.14 -17.14 -4.76
C PHE A 74 -9.83 -17.70 -4.21
N PHE A 75 -8.72 -17.12 -4.67
CA PHE A 75 -7.39 -17.36 -4.13
C PHE A 75 -6.95 -16.12 -3.35
N ALA A 76 -6.72 -16.29 -2.05
CA ALA A 76 -6.15 -15.26 -1.21
C ALA A 76 -4.67 -15.06 -1.58
N ASN A 77 -4.43 -14.22 -2.58
CA ASN A 77 -3.08 -13.89 -3.02
C ASN A 77 -2.51 -12.78 -2.13
N PRO A 78 -1.25 -12.89 -1.69
CA PRO A 78 -0.61 -11.82 -0.94
C PRO A 78 -0.43 -10.59 -1.83
N GLY A 79 -0.68 -9.40 -1.28
CA GLY A 79 -0.26 -8.15 -1.91
C GLY A 79 1.25 -7.97 -1.77
N VAL A 80 1.90 -7.49 -2.83
CA VAL A 80 3.33 -7.17 -2.81
C VAL A 80 3.50 -5.70 -2.48
N GLY A 81 4.34 -5.41 -1.49
CA GLY A 81 4.72 -4.04 -1.13
C GLY A 81 6.17 -3.74 -1.46
N ALA A 82 6.46 -2.50 -1.82
CA ALA A 82 7.80 -2.01 -2.08
C ALA A 82 8.10 -0.83 -1.12
N ALA A 83 9.31 -0.81 -0.56
CA ALA A 83 9.80 0.26 0.29
C ALA A 83 11.24 0.60 -0.10
N CYS A 84 11.63 1.86 0.00
CA CYS A 84 12.99 2.30 -0.33
C CYS A 84 13.68 3.00 0.85
N VAL A 85 14.96 2.71 1.04
CA VAL A 85 15.82 3.43 1.99
C VAL A 85 16.66 4.41 1.18
N ILE A 86 16.36 5.70 1.32
CA ILE A 86 17.03 6.75 0.57
C ILE A 86 18.02 7.45 1.51
N ARG A 87 19.28 7.57 1.04
CA ARG A 87 20.36 8.23 1.76
C ARG A 87 20.88 9.42 0.98
N ASP A 88 21.20 10.50 1.67
CA ASP A 88 21.94 11.61 1.07
C ASP A 88 23.46 11.38 1.15
N ALA A 89 24.24 12.31 0.59
CA ALA A 89 25.71 12.25 0.60
C ALA A 89 26.32 12.28 2.01
N ALA A 90 25.58 12.78 3.01
CA ALA A 90 25.99 12.79 4.41
C ALA A 90 25.57 11.51 5.16
N GLY A 91 24.94 10.54 4.47
CA GLY A 91 24.47 9.29 5.03
C GLY A 91 23.18 9.40 5.86
N ARG A 92 22.49 10.55 5.84
CA ARG A 92 21.19 10.72 6.52
C ARG A 92 20.10 9.97 5.75
N VAL A 93 19.12 9.44 6.48
CA VAL A 93 18.04 8.62 5.89
C VAL A 93 16.74 9.42 5.80
N LEU A 94 16.10 9.37 4.63
CA LEU A 94 14.80 9.99 4.43
C LEU A 94 13.69 9.14 5.07
N LEU A 95 12.85 9.80 5.86
CA LEU A 95 11.61 9.23 6.41
C LEU A 95 10.45 10.15 6.07
N VAL A 96 9.27 9.57 5.88
CA VAL A 96 8.00 10.27 5.69
C VAL A 96 7.11 10.07 6.91
N ARG A 97 6.29 11.07 7.22
CA ARG A 97 5.32 10.99 8.32
C ARG A 97 3.93 10.69 7.75
N ARG A 98 3.34 9.58 8.19
CA ARG A 98 2.08 9.08 7.65
C ARG A 98 0.93 10.07 7.88
N ALA A 99 0.16 10.32 6.82
CA ALA A 99 -0.95 11.27 6.83
C ALA A 99 -2.09 10.84 7.79
N PRO A 100 -2.91 11.79 8.28
CA PRO A 100 -4.13 11.47 9.01
C PRO A 100 -5.06 10.53 8.21
N GLY A 101 -5.79 9.68 8.91
CA GLY A 101 -6.73 8.72 8.29
C GLY A 101 -6.08 7.45 7.73
N GLN A 102 -4.75 7.36 7.68
CA GLN A 102 -4.05 6.12 7.33
C GLN A 102 -3.76 5.24 8.55
N PHE A 103 -3.62 3.93 8.33
CA PHE A 103 -3.07 3.04 9.36
C PHE A 103 -1.71 3.54 9.81
N GLY A 104 -1.46 3.62 11.12
CA GLY A 104 -0.19 4.16 11.64
C GLY A 104 0.00 5.67 11.45
N ALA A 105 -1.07 6.45 11.26
CA ALA A 105 -1.01 7.91 11.13
C ALA A 105 -0.10 8.57 12.19
N GLY A 106 0.67 9.57 11.74
CA GLY A 106 1.60 10.33 12.57
C GLY A 106 2.92 9.63 12.91
N ARG A 107 3.07 8.32 12.61
CA ARG A 107 4.34 7.60 12.72
C ARG A 107 5.24 7.89 11.52
N TRP A 108 6.54 7.76 11.74
CA TRP A 108 7.56 7.83 10.70
C TRP A 108 7.75 6.46 10.05
N CYS A 109 7.90 6.43 8.73
CA CYS A 109 8.24 5.24 7.96
C CYS A 109 9.12 5.60 6.76
N PHE A 110 9.67 4.58 6.10
CA PHE A 110 10.24 4.74 4.77
C PHE A 110 9.14 5.04 3.76
N PRO A 111 9.44 5.74 2.65
CA PRO A 111 8.52 5.81 1.53
C PRO A 111 8.20 4.40 1.03
N CYS A 112 6.91 4.06 0.97
CA CYS A 112 6.48 2.71 0.61
C CYS A 112 5.02 2.63 0.16
N GLY A 113 4.72 1.59 -0.61
CA GLY A 113 3.36 1.31 -1.08
C GLY A 113 3.23 -0.04 -1.77
N PHE A 114 2.07 -0.27 -2.38
CA PHE A 114 1.80 -1.52 -3.09
C PHE A 114 2.41 -1.48 -4.50
N VAL A 115 2.87 -2.65 -4.94
CA VAL A 115 3.27 -2.85 -6.34
C VAL A 115 2.00 -3.03 -7.17
N GLU A 116 1.86 -2.22 -8.21
CA GLU A 116 0.72 -2.30 -9.12
C GLU A 116 0.84 -3.48 -10.09
N TRP A 117 -0.29 -3.89 -10.66
CA TRP A 117 -0.30 -5.06 -11.55
C TRP A 117 0.54 -4.79 -12.80
N GLY A 118 1.51 -5.68 -13.07
CA GLY A 118 2.45 -5.53 -14.18
C GLY A 118 3.59 -4.54 -13.93
N GLU A 119 3.69 -3.97 -12.73
CA GLU A 119 4.76 -3.05 -12.32
C GLU A 119 5.96 -3.83 -11.76
N ASP A 120 7.18 -3.39 -12.12
CA ASP A 120 8.40 -3.89 -11.48
C ASP A 120 8.53 -3.35 -10.04
N VAL A 121 9.03 -4.18 -9.11
CA VAL A 121 9.14 -3.80 -7.69
C VAL A 121 10.00 -2.55 -7.49
N ARG A 122 11.05 -2.36 -8.30
CA ARG A 122 11.91 -1.17 -8.23
C ARG A 122 11.21 0.06 -8.78
N ALA A 123 10.44 -0.12 -9.85
CA ALA A 123 9.61 0.95 -10.40
C ALA A 123 8.56 1.42 -9.38
N ALA A 124 7.90 0.48 -8.70
CA ALA A 124 6.97 0.79 -7.61
C ALA A 124 7.66 1.58 -6.49
N ALA A 125 8.84 1.16 -6.03
CA ALA A 125 9.59 1.86 -4.99
C ALA A 125 9.95 3.31 -5.40
N ALA A 126 10.37 3.52 -6.65
CA ALA A 126 10.68 4.85 -7.17
C ALA A 126 9.41 5.73 -7.30
N ARG A 127 8.30 5.15 -7.78
CA ARG A 127 7.00 5.84 -7.84
C ARG A 127 6.55 6.29 -6.45
N GLU A 128 6.60 5.41 -5.45
CA GLU A 128 6.20 5.76 -4.09
C GLU A 128 7.10 6.83 -3.46
N ALA A 129 8.42 6.78 -3.69
CA ALA A 129 9.35 7.83 -3.25
C ALA A 129 8.96 9.21 -3.83
N ARG A 130 8.61 9.24 -5.11
CA ARG A 130 8.15 10.45 -5.80
C ARG A 130 6.80 10.93 -5.27
N GLU A 131 5.86 10.03 -5.05
CA GLU A 131 4.51 10.37 -4.60
C GLU A 131 4.43 10.86 -3.15
N GLU A 132 5.16 10.20 -2.24
CA GLU A 132 5.10 10.49 -0.80
C GLU A 132 6.09 11.55 -0.36
N ALA A 133 7.26 11.62 -0.99
CA ALA A 133 8.34 12.54 -0.60
C ALA A 133 8.76 13.53 -1.70
N GLY A 134 8.25 13.41 -2.93
CA GLY A 134 8.58 14.33 -4.02
C GLY A 134 10.01 14.16 -4.55
N VAL A 135 10.64 13.02 -4.32
CA VAL A 135 12.04 12.76 -4.72
C VAL A 135 12.11 11.76 -5.86
N GLU A 136 12.94 12.06 -6.86
CA GLU A 136 13.27 11.13 -7.94
C GLU A 136 14.49 10.30 -7.52
N VAL A 137 14.41 8.98 -7.68
CA VAL A 137 15.46 8.05 -7.23
C VAL A 137 15.73 6.96 -8.26
N VAL A 138 16.99 6.53 -8.34
CA VAL A 138 17.39 5.32 -9.06
C VAL A 138 17.58 4.21 -8.05
N ILE A 139 16.86 3.10 -8.20
CA ILE A 139 16.92 1.96 -7.27
C ILE A 139 18.05 1.01 -7.70
N GLY A 140 19.09 0.91 -6.87
CA GLY A 140 20.24 0.01 -7.05
C GLY A 140 19.95 -1.45 -6.70
#